data_AF-A0A0G0EYD3-F1
#
_entry.id   AF-A0A0G0EYD3-F1
#
_cell.length_a   1.000
_cell.length_b   1.000
_cell.length_c   1.000
_cell.angle_alpha   90.00
_cell.angle_beta   90.00
_cell.angle_gamma   90.00
#
_symmetry.space_group_name_H-M   'P 1'
#
loop_
_entity.id
_entity.type
_entity.pdbx_description
1 polymer ?
#
loop_
_entity_poly.entity_id
_entity_poly.type
_entity_poly.pdbx_seq_one_letter_code
_entity_poly.pdbx_strand_id
1 'polypeptide(L)'
;MLHEQIKNNIKEAMLAKNTVLLETLRSMVASFTNELVAKNRKPNEILSDPDALTVINRLAKQRKDSIEQYKKGNRQDLVDEEEAQLAILETYLPKLMEKSEIEKIAKNQVLNHLIQDNQVLAYILIFLGLIFEGEIVVITTGVLSYLGVLNFWISLSFILAGGMAKTFGGYYLGGFLYKKYSHHSFFRYLEKRVLFFMPRFEKKPFWSIFISKFIIGVNYLIILFAGYRKINFKTYFKAEIFSTVIWAPLLLYLGFYFSQTALSYSKEISRFSLAIFILLVIFLLFDKLAASFYRIFEYLKNGGRVFSRRRYFCGGHSFFDVRKKRRKF
;
A
#
# COMPACT_ATOMS: atom_id res chain seq x y z
N MET A 1 31.17 4.48 34.06
CA MET A 1 31.05 5.81 33.45
C MET A 1 32.30 6.08 32.61
N LEU A 2 32.13 6.62 31.42
CA LEU A 2 33.18 6.82 30.41
C LEU A 2 34.28 7.78 30.90
N HIS A 3 33.90 8.83 31.62
CA HIS A 3 34.84 9.80 32.19
C HIS A 3 35.79 9.16 33.20
N GLU A 4 35.30 8.31 34.11
CA GLU A 4 36.15 7.61 35.07
C GLU A 4 37.10 6.62 34.40
N GLN A 5 36.61 5.89 33.39
CA GLN A 5 37.43 4.97 32.61
C GLN A 5 38.61 5.70 31.95
N ILE A 6 38.35 6.83 31.28
CA ILE A 6 39.40 7.64 30.64
C ILE A 6 40.40 8.17 31.67
N LYS A 7 39.93 8.60 32.84
CA LYS A 7 40.80 9.09 33.93
C LYS A 7 41.69 7.98 34.50
N ASN A 8 41.18 6.76 34.62
CA ASN A 8 41.95 5.61 35.11
C ASN A 8 42.99 5.15 34.08
N ASN A 9 42.65 5.17 32.79
CA ASN A 9 43.54 4.79 31.70
C ASN A 9 44.80 5.69 31.59
N ILE A 10 44.78 6.91 32.15
CA ILE A 10 45.97 7.77 32.23
C ILE A 10 47.10 7.06 32.98
N LYS A 11 46.78 6.37 34.09
CA LYS A 11 47.80 5.65 34.88
C LYS A 11 48.41 4.51 34.07
N GLU A 12 47.59 3.78 33.34
CA GLU A 12 48.03 2.69 32.48
C GLU A 12 48.91 3.21 31.34
N ALA A 13 48.52 4.33 30.70
CA ALA A 13 49.32 4.98 29.67
C ALA A 13 50.68 5.48 30.18
N MET A 14 50.73 5.99 31.42
CA MET A 14 51.98 6.40 32.07
C MET A 14 52.91 5.21 32.32
N LEU A 15 52.38 4.08 32.80
CA LEU A 15 53.15 2.86 33.04
C LEU A 15 53.66 2.25 31.73
N ALA A 16 52.83 2.26 30.68
CA ALA A 16 53.19 1.77 29.35
C ALA A 16 54.13 2.71 28.58
N LYS A 17 54.45 3.90 29.11
CA LYS A 17 55.25 4.96 28.46
C LYS A 17 54.75 5.31 27.05
N ASN A 18 53.46 5.17 26.79
CA ASN A 18 52.85 5.54 25.52
C ASN A 18 52.51 7.04 25.53
N THR A 19 53.37 7.84 24.91
CA THR A 19 53.25 9.31 24.90
C THR A 19 51.98 9.78 24.20
N VAL A 20 51.68 9.23 23.02
CA VAL A 20 50.50 9.61 22.22
C VAL A 20 49.19 9.29 22.95
N LEU A 21 49.11 8.11 23.56
CA LEU A 21 47.95 7.72 24.38
C LEU A 21 47.80 8.63 25.59
N LEU A 22 48.91 8.91 26.29
CA LEU A 22 48.89 9.76 27.47
C LEU A 22 48.44 11.19 27.17
N GLU A 23 48.94 11.78 26.09
CA GLU A 23 48.55 13.12 25.63
C GLU A 23 47.08 13.18 25.22
N THR A 24 46.61 12.18 24.46
CA THR A 24 45.22 12.09 24.04
C THR A 24 44.27 11.98 25.24
N LEU A 25 44.58 11.10 26.20
CA LEU A 25 43.78 10.93 27.42
C LEU A 25 43.77 12.21 28.29
N ARG A 26 44.92 12.89 28.43
CA ARG A 26 45.01 14.17 29.17
C ARG A 26 44.21 15.27 28.49
N SER A 27 44.27 15.36 27.15
CA SER A 27 43.49 16.29 26.36
C SER A 27 41.98 16.06 26.53
N MET A 28 41.54 14.79 26.57
CA MET A 28 40.15 14.44 26.83
C MET A 28 39.69 14.87 28.22
N VAL A 29 40.46 14.56 29.28
CA VAL A 29 40.11 14.96 30.65
C VAL A 29 40.05 16.49 30.79
N ALA A 30 41.01 17.22 30.22
CA ALA A 30 40.98 18.68 30.21
C ALA A 30 39.72 19.22 29.52
N SER A 31 39.32 18.60 28.41
CA SER A 31 38.11 19.00 27.68
C SER A 31 36.83 18.67 28.44
N PHE A 32 36.78 17.57 29.21
CA PHE A 32 35.67 17.28 30.11
C PHE A 32 35.58 18.29 31.24
N THR A 33 36.71 18.70 31.83
CA THR A 33 36.73 19.77 32.82
C THR A 33 36.23 21.09 32.25
N ASN A 34 36.63 21.45 31.03
CA ASN A 34 36.14 22.65 30.35
C ASN A 34 34.62 22.59 30.11
N GLU A 35 34.09 21.42 29.72
CA GLU A 35 32.65 21.22 29.53
C GLU A 35 31.87 21.34 30.86
N LEU A 36 32.42 20.82 31.96
CA LEU A 36 31.83 20.96 33.29
C LEU A 36 31.78 22.43 33.73
N VAL A 37 32.87 23.18 33.51
CA VAL A 37 32.94 24.61 33.81
C VAL A 37 31.93 25.39 32.95
N ALA A 38 31.83 25.07 31.66
CA ALA A 38 30.84 25.68 30.77
C ALA A 38 29.39 25.43 31.21
N LYS A 39 29.11 24.29 31.84
CA LYS A 39 27.82 23.95 32.44
C LYS A 39 27.64 24.48 33.88
N ASN A 40 28.54 25.35 34.36
CA ASN A 40 28.55 25.87 35.74
C ASN A 40 28.61 24.79 36.83
N ARG A 41 29.24 23.64 36.53
CA ARG A 41 29.48 22.54 37.47
C ARG A 41 30.91 22.61 38.01
N LYS A 42 31.16 22.01 39.18
CA LYS A 42 32.50 22.02 39.77
C LYS A 42 33.47 21.16 38.92
N PRO A 43 34.74 21.59 38.74
CA PRO A 43 35.75 20.84 37.98
C PRO A 43 35.98 19.39 38.43
N ASN A 44 35.69 19.10 39.71
CA ASN A 44 35.86 17.78 40.31
C ASN A 44 34.66 16.85 40.12
N GLU A 45 33.56 17.31 39.51
CA GLU A 45 32.39 16.48 39.26
C GLU A 45 32.56 15.57 38.05
N ILE A 46 31.74 14.51 37.99
CA ILE A 46 31.74 13.55 36.88
C ILE A 46 30.75 14.03 35.81
N LEU A 47 31.28 14.25 34.61
CA LEU A 47 30.50 14.42 33.38
C LEU A 47 29.70 13.15 33.04
N SER A 48 28.45 13.32 32.60
CA SER A 48 27.60 12.20 32.19
C SER A 48 28.14 11.53 30.91
N ASP A 49 27.88 10.24 30.72
CA ASP A 49 28.29 9.50 29.52
C ASP A 49 27.83 10.14 28.19
N PRO A 50 26.56 10.58 28.01
CA PRO A 50 26.16 11.25 26.78
C PRO A 50 26.92 12.56 26.55
N ASP A 51 27.16 13.35 27.61
CA ASP A 51 27.94 14.58 27.50
C ASP A 51 29.41 14.29 27.16
N ALA A 52 30.02 13.27 27.77
CA ALA A 52 31.38 12.85 27.46
C ALA A 52 31.52 12.45 25.98
N LEU A 53 30.53 11.74 25.42
CA LEU A 53 30.50 11.42 23.99
C LEU A 53 30.39 12.66 23.09
N THR A 54 29.65 13.69 23.49
CA THR A 54 29.61 14.95 22.72
C THR A 54 30.96 15.65 22.68
N VAL A 55 31.69 15.64 23.81
CA VAL A 55 33.03 16.24 23.89
C VAL A 55 34.05 15.45 23.07
N ILE A 56 34.04 14.11 23.16
CA ILE A 56 34.94 13.25 22.36
C ILE A 56 34.66 13.44 20.87
N ASN A 57 33.40 13.53 20.44
CA ASN A 57 33.04 13.80 19.05
C ASN A 57 33.58 15.16 18.57
N ARG A 58 33.48 16.20 19.41
CA ARG A 58 34.04 17.53 19.09
C ARG A 58 35.56 17.46 18.91
N LEU A 59 36.26 16.74 19.80
CA LEU A 59 37.70 16.53 19.68
C LEU A 59 38.06 15.76 18.40
N ALA A 60 37.37 14.65 18.10
CA ALA A 60 37.62 13.89 16.87
C ALA A 60 37.41 14.73 15.61
N LYS A 61 36.39 15.60 15.58
CA LYS A 61 36.16 16.54 14.48
C LYS A 61 37.31 17.56 14.36
N GLN A 62 37.72 18.16 15.47
CA GLN A 62 38.82 19.12 15.47
C GLN A 62 40.12 18.50 14.92
N ARG A 63 40.40 17.24 15.28
CA ARG A 63 41.56 16.48 14.78
C ARG A 63 41.45 16.22 13.27
N LYS A 64 40.28 15.81 12.77
CA LYS A 64 40.02 15.66 11.32
C LYS A 64 40.24 16.96 10.55
N ASP A 65 39.76 18.08 11.09
CA ASP A 65 39.93 19.40 10.48
C ASP A 65 41.43 19.81 10.47
N SER A 66 42.17 19.56 11.56
CA SER A 66 43.62 19.78 11.63
C SER A 66 44.41 18.91 10.63
N ILE A 67 44.07 17.62 10.51
CA ILE A 67 44.71 16.70 9.55
C ILE A 67 44.56 17.25 8.12
N GLU A 68 43.37 17.72 7.74
CA GLU A 68 43.13 18.28 6.41
C GLU A 68 43.98 19.55 6.18
N GLN A 69 44.09 20.41 7.20
CA GLN A 69 44.90 21.62 7.14
C GLN A 69 46.41 21.31 7.04
N TYR A 70 46.93 20.36 7.81
CA TYR A 70 48.33 19.96 7.76
C TYR A 70 48.70 19.24 6.47
N LYS A 71 47.78 18.43 5.91
CA LYS A 71 47.93 17.85 4.56
C LYS A 71 48.03 18.94 3.50
N LYS A 72 47.17 19.97 3.55
CA LYS A 72 47.27 21.14 2.66
C LYS A 72 48.57 21.92 2.83
N GLY A 73 49.13 21.93 4.04
CA GLY A 73 50.40 22.56 4.37
C GLY A 73 51.65 21.72 4.12
N ASN A 74 51.54 20.50 3.55
CA ASN A 74 52.64 19.56 3.35
C ASN A 74 53.46 19.23 4.63
N ARG A 75 52.82 19.24 5.80
CA ARG A 75 53.44 18.93 7.09
C ARG A 75 53.07 17.51 7.55
N GLN A 76 53.69 16.51 6.92
CA GLN A 76 53.37 15.10 7.18
C GLN A 76 53.69 14.67 8.62
N ASP A 77 54.69 15.29 9.24
CA ASP A 77 55.05 15.08 10.65
C ASP A 77 53.87 15.33 11.60
N LEU A 78 53.11 16.41 11.36
CA LEU A 78 51.94 16.76 12.16
C LEU A 78 50.71 15.93 11.77
N VAL A 79 50.62 15.49 10.52
CA VAL A 79 49.53 14.60 10.07
C VAL A 79 49.59 13.26 10.79
N ASP A 80 50.78 12.66 10.88
CA ASP A 80 50.96 11.34 11.47
C ASP A 80 50.63 11.36 12.98
N GLU A 81 51.01 12.43 13.69
CA GLU A 81 50.66 12.63 15.09
C GLU A 81 49.14 12.77 15.30
N GLU A 82 48.48 13.61 14.49
CA GLU A 82 47.04 13.84 14.59
C GLU A 82 46.22 12.60 14.20
N GLU A 83 46.65 11.84 13.20
CA GLU A 83 46.03 10.56 12.81
C GLU A 83 46.16 9.51 13.93
N ALA A 84 47.32 9.45 14.60
CA ALA A 84 47.52 8.56 15.74
C ALA A 84 46.61 8.93 16.93
N GLN A 85 46.44 10.22 17.24
CA GLN A 85 45.51 10.67 18.29
C GLN A 85 44.04 10.43 17.89
N LEU A 86 43.70 10.64 16.61
CA LEU A 86 42.35 10.39 16.10
C LEU A 86 41.94 8.93 16.23
N ALA A 87 42.83 7.99 15.90
CA ALA A 87 42.56 6.55 16.02
C ALA A 87 42.21 6.14 17.48
N ILE A 88 42.87 6.76 18.46
CA ILE A 88 42.60 6.54 19.88
C ILE A 88 41.22 7.11 20.26
N LEU A 89 40.88 8.31 19.78
CA LEU A 89 39.56 8.92 20.03
C LEU A 89 38.42 8.08 19.43
N GLU A 90 38.60 7.55 18.22
CA GLU A 90 37.61 6.72 17.53
C GLU A 90 37.35 5.40 18.24
N THR A 91 38.28 4.91 19.08
CA THR A 91 38.06 3.71 19.92
C THR A 91 37.01 3.95 21.02
N TYR A 92 36.82 5.21 21.45
CA TYR A 92 35.84 5.59 22.47
C TYR A 92 34.51 6.08 21.86
N LEU A 93 34.42 6.21 20.54
CA LEU A 93 33.20 6.62 19.85
C LEU A 93 32.44 5.39 19.33
N PRO A 94 31.09 5.41 19.39
CA PRO A 94 30.30 4.41 18.69
C PRO A 94 30.58 4.49 17.19
N LYS A 95 30.75 3.33 16.55
CA LYS A 95 31.05 3.19 15.12
C LYS A 95 30.05 4.01 14.30
N LEU A 96 30.54 5.05 13.61
CA LEU A 96 29.74 5.91 12.74
C LEU A 96 29.22 5.06 11.57
N MET A 97 27.91 5.09 11.33
CA MET A 97 27.31 4.46 10.15
C MET A 97 27.77 5.18 8.87
N GLU A 98 27.89 4.43 7.79
CA GLU A 98 28.26 4.95 6.48
C GLU A 98 27.23 5.99 5.98
N LYS A 99 27.69 7.04 5.27
CA LYS A 99 26.81 8.13 4.80
C LYS A 99 25.65 7.61 3.95
N SER A 100 25.90 6.54 3.19
CA SER A 100 24.91 5.85 2.37
C SER A 100 23.80 5.16 3.18
N GLU A 101 24.07 4.75 4.43
CA GLU A 101 23.08 4.17 5.34
C GLU A 101 22.24 5.26 6.00
N ILE A 102 22.85 6.40 6.34
CA ILE A 102 22.17 7.57 6.92
C ILE A 102 21.13 8.14 5.94
N GLU A 103 21.48 8.27 4.65
CA GLU A 103 20.53 8.77 3.63
C GLU A 103 19.32 7.83 3.44
N LYS A 104 19.54 6.51 3.51
CA LYS A 104 18.45 5.53 3.43
C LYS A 104 17.50 5.63 4.62
N ILE A 105 18.06 5.77 5.82
CA ILE A 105 17.26 5.91 7.05
C ILE A 105 16.46 7.22 6.99
N ALA A 106 17.09 8.35 6.64
CA ALA A 106 16.44 9.65 6.55
C ALA A 106 15.29 9.67 5.52
N LYS A 107 15.48 9.09 4.32
CA LYS A 107 14.42 8.99 3.31
C LYS A 107 13.22 8.16 3.78
N ASN A 108 13.49 7.02 4.43
CA ASN A 108 12.42 6.19 4.99
C ASN A 108 11.65 6.93 6.09
N GLN A 109 12.35 7.75 6.88
CA GLN A 109 11.75 8.48 7.99
C GLN A 109 10.85 9.63 7.54
N VAL A 110 11.25 10.39 6.51
CA VAL A 110 10.42 11.46 5.91
C VAL A 110 9.17 10.89 5.24
N LEU A 111 9.31 9.77 4.52
CA LEU A 111 8.18 9.10 3.88
C LEU A 111 7.18 8.59 4.94
N ASN A 112 7.67 7.99 6.03
CA ASN A 112 6.83 7.53 7.12
C ASN A 112 6.08 8.68 7.81
N HIS A 113 6.72 9.84 7.99
CA HIS A 113 6.09 11.00 8.63
C HIS A 113 4.98 11.62 7.75
N LEU A 114 5.25 11.82 6.45
CA LEU A 114 4.27 12.36 5.50
C LEU A 114 3.02 11.47 5.36
N ILE A 115 3.19 10.16 5.51
CA ILE A 115 2.12 9.18 5.39
C ILE A 115 1.31 9.09 6.68
N GLN A 116 1.94 9.21 7.86
CA GLN A 116 1.22 9.22 9.14
C GLN A 116 0.37 10.48 9.33
N ASP A 117 0.88 11.65 8.94
CA ASP A 117 0.18 12.93 9.13
C ASP A 117 -1.09 13.05 8.26
N ASN A 118 -1.19 12.27 7.18
CA ASN A 118 -2.32 12.30 6.22
C ASN A 118 -3.17 11.02 6.22
N GLN A 119 -3.10 10.19 7.26
CA GLN A 119 -3.92 8.96 7.34
C GLN A 119 -5.42 9.22 7.15
N VAL A 120 -5.93 10.33 7.68
CA VAL A 120 -7.34 10.72 7.51
C VAL A 120 -7.69 10.93 6.04
N LEU A 121 -6.82 11.58 5.26
CA LEU A 121 -7.02 11.77 3.83
C LEU A 121 -7.01 10.44 3.08
N ALA A 122 -6.16 9.48 3.48
CA ALA A 122 -6.16 8.15 2.91
C ALA A 122 -7.51 7.43 3.13
N TYR A 123 -8.09 7.51 4.34
CA TYR A 123 -9.42 6.94 4.59
C TYR A 123 -10.53 7.63 3.79
N ILE A 124 -10.46 8.96 3.62
CA ILE A 124 -11.40 9.71 2.77
C ILE A 124 -11.27 9.27 1.30
N LEU A 125 -10.05 9.13 0.79
CA LEU A 125 -9.79 8.65 -0.56
C LEU A 125 -10.27 7.21 -0.76
N ILE A 126 -10.12 6.35 0.24
CA ILE A 126 -10.68 4.98 0.21
C ILE A 126 -12.20 5.05 0.12
N PHE A 127 -12.84 5.84 0.98
CA PHE A 127 -14.29 5.99 0.99
C PHE A 127 -14.82 6.51 -0.35
N LEU A 128 -14.20 7.55 -0.92
CA LEU A 128 -14.57 8.10 -2.22
C LEU A 128 -14.24 7.14 -3.37
N GLY A 129 -13.07 6.50 -3.32
CA GLY A 129 -12.61 5.54 -4.32
C GLY A 129 -13.56 4.35 -4.46
N LEU A 130 -14.06 3.82 -3.34
CA LEU A 130 -15.03 2.71 -3.33
C LEU A 130 -16.32 3.00 -4.09
N ILE A 131 -16.73 4.27 -4.19
CA ILE A 131 -17.92 4.68 -4.94
C ILE A 131 -17.73 4.38 -6.43
N PHE A 132 -16.50 4.57 -6.94
CA PHE A 132 -16.15 4.37 -8.35
C PHE A 132 -15.60 2.97 -8.61
N GLU A 133 -14.49 2.61 -7.98
CA GLU A 133 -13.78 1.34 -8.18
C GLU A 133 -13.52 0.67 -6.83
N GLY A 134 -14.26 -0.40 -6.54
CA GLY A 134 -14.20 -1.03 -5.22
C GLY A 134 -13.02 -1.97 -5.06
N GLU A 135 -12.79 -2.80 -6.09
CA GLU A 135 -11.87 -3.93 -6.08
C GLU A 135 -10.42 -3.47 -5.89
N ILE A 136 -9.97 -2.53 -6.73
CA ILE A 136 -8.60 -2.01 -6.73
C ILE A 136 -8.33 -1.25 -5.43
N VAL A 137 -9.27 -0.43 -4.99
CA VAL A 137 -9.15 0.35 -3.76
C VAL A 137 -9.03 -0.56 -2.54
N VAL A 138 -9.86 -1.61 -2.43
CA VAL A 138 -9.80 -2.55 -1.30
C VAL A 138 -8.48 -3.34 -1.28
N ILE A 139 -8.02 -3.84 -2.43
CA ILE A 139 -6.74 -4.57 -2.51
C ILE A 139 -5.58 -3.64 -2.12
N THR A 140 -5.54 -2.43 -2.66
CA THR A 140 -4.52 -1.43 -2.34
C THR A 140 -4.55 -1.06 -0.86
N THR A 141 -5.75 -0.92 -0.29
CA THR A 141 -5.93 -0.68 1.15
C THR A 141 -5.38 -1.83 1.98
N GLY A 142 -5.54 -3.07 1.54
CA GLY A 142 -4.96 -4.25 2.19
C GLY A 142 -3.43 -4.21 2.19
N VAL A 143 -2.84 -3.85 1.05
CA VAL A 143 -1.39 -3.64 0.94
C VAL A 143 -0.91 -2.55 1.89
N LEU A 144 -1.55 -1.37 1.87
CA LEU A 144 -1.21 -0.27 2.77
C LEU A 144 -1.39 -0.62 4.25
N SER A 145 -2.39 -1.45 4.57
CA SER A 145 -2.59 -1.95 5.94
C SER A 145 -1.44 -2.85 6.39
N TYR A 146 -0.88 -3.67 5.50
CA TYR A 146 0.29 -4.50 5.81
C TYR A 146 1.55 -3.66 6.03
N LEU A 147 1.73 -2.60 5.24
CA LEU A 147 2.86 -1.68 5.37
C LEU A 147 2.81 -0.84 6.66
N GLY A 148 1.78 -0.99 7.50
CA GLY A 148 1.60 -0.21 8.72
C GLY A 148 1.13 1.22 8.47
N VAL A 149 0.80 1.56 7.23
CA VAL A 149 0.28 2.89 6.84
C VAL A 149 -1.16 3.08 7.32
N LEU A 150 -1.97 2.02 7.23
CA LEU A 150 -3.37 2.02 7.65
C LEU A 150 -3.64 0.95 8.69
N ASN A 151 -4.63 1.19 9.55
CA ASN A 151 -5.13 0.16 10.45
C ASN A 151 -6.11 -0.74 9.71
N PHE A 152 -5.88 -2.05 9.77
CA PHE A 152 -6.69 -3.05 9.06
C PHE A 152 -8.19 -2.97 9.45
N TRP A 153 -8.50 -2.89 10.73
CA TRP A 153 -9.87 -2.90 11.22
C TRP A 153 -10.61 -1.61 10.87
N ILE A 154 -9.94 -0.46 11.03
CA ILE A 154 -10.49 0.85 10.65
C ILE A 154 -10.74 0.87 9.14
N SER A 155 -9.78 0.39 8.34
CA SER A 155 -9.92 0.27 6.89
C SER A 155 -11.13 -0.58 6.51
N LEU A 156 -11.31 -1.74 7.16
CA LEU A 156 -12.47 -2.60 6.92
C LEU A 156 -13.79 -1.88 7.23
N SER A 157 -13.87 -1.14 8.34
CA SER A 157 -15.06 -0.35 8.69
C SER A 157 -15.38 0.71 7.63
N PHE A 158 -14.36 1.46 7.15
CA PHE A 158 -14.53 2.44 6.08
C PHE A 158 -14.93 1.79 4.76
N ILE A 159 -14.42 0.60 4.45
CA ILE A 159 -14.79 -0.16 3.26
C ILE A 159 -16.26 -0.57 3.30
N LEU A 160 -16.72 -1.08 4.44
CA LEU A 160 -18.13 -1.44 4.63
C LEU A 160 -19.03 -0.20 4.53
N ALA A 161 -18.65 0.91 5.15
CA ALA A 161 -19.38 2.18 5.08
C ALA A 161 -19.46 2.74 3.64
N GLY A 162 -18.33 2.77 2.92
CA GLY A 162 -18.28 3.20 1.52
C GLY A 162 -19.10 2.27 0.60
N GLY A 163 -19.03 0.96 0.83
CA GLY A 163 -19.87 -0.03 0.15
C GLY A 163 -21.37 0.20 0.38
N MET A 164 -21.78 0.56 1.59
CA MET A 164 -23.17 0.96 1.88
C MET A 164 -23.54 2.24 1.14
N ALA A 165 -22.70 3.29 1.22
CA ALA A 165 -22.95 4.55 0.51
C ALA A 165 -23.14 4.34 -1.00
N LYS A 166 -22.27 3.54 -1.63
CA LYS A 166 -22.39 3.12 -3.03
C LYS A 166 -23.71 2.40 -3.30
N THR A 167 -24.09 1.47 -2.41
CA THR A 167 -25.32 0.66 -2.54
C THR A 167 -26.57 1.53 -2.58
N PHE A 168 -26.69 2.50 -1.65
CA PHE A 168 -27.81 3.43 -1.64
C PHE A 168 -27.74 4.39 -2.83
N GLY A 169 -26.61 5.06 -3.02
CA GLY A 169 -26.42 6.07 -4.07
C GLY A 169 -26.70 5.52 -5.46
N GLY A 170 -26.13 4.37 -5.81
CA GLY A 170 -26.29 3.75 -7.12
C GLY A 170 -27.72 3.27 -7.40
N TYR A 171 -28.41 2.71 -6.41
CA TYR A 171 -29.81 2.28 -6.56
C TYR A 171 -30.73 3.48 -6.82
N TYR A 172 -30.63 4.54 -6.02
CA TYR A 172 -31.46 5.74 -6.21
C TYR A 172 -31.09 6.50 -7.49
N LEU A 173 -29.81 6.55 -7.84
CA LEU A 173 -29.35 7.14 -9.10
C LEU A 173 -29.94 6.39 -10.30
N GLY A 174 -29.93 5.05 -10.29
CA GLY A 174 -30.58 4.24 -11.32
C GLY A 174 -32.08 4.52 -11.46
N GLY A 175 -32.78 4.63 -10.34
CA GLY A 175 -34.21 4.98 -10.32
C GLY A 175 -34.50 6.41 -10.79
N PHE A 176 -33.62 7.36 -10.47
CA PHE A 176 -33.70 8.74 -10.96
C PHE A 176 -33.49 8.82 -12.47
N LEU A 177 -32.47 8.12 -12.99
CA LEU A 177 -32.19 8.10 -14.42
C LEU A 177 -33.30 7.41 -15.23
N TYR A 178 -33.98 6.39 -14.68
CA TYR A 178 -35.18 5.81 -15.28
C TYR A 178 -36.25 6.87 -15.54
N LYS A 179 -36.52 7.75 -14.57
CA LYS A 179 -37.54 8.80 -14.72
C LYS A 179 -37.15 9.86 -15.75
N LYS A 180 -35.85 10.20 -15.84
CA LYS A 180 -35.36 11.31 -16.67
C LYS A 180 -34.98 10.92 -18.10
N TYR A 181 -34.50 9.69 -18.33
CA TYR A 181 -33.86 9.28 -19.60
C TYR A 181 -34.25 7.87 -20.07
N SER A 182 -35.48 7.41 -19.79
CA SER A 182 -35.97 6.05 -20.09
C SER A 182 -35.73 5.54 -21.52
N HIS A 183 -35.63 6.41 -22.53
CA HIS A 183 -35.49 6.04 -23.94
C HIS A 183 -34.06 6.23 -24.50
N HIS A 184 -33.10 6.65 -23.68
CA HIS A 184 -31.75 6.95 -24.14
C HIS A 184 -30.96 5.68 -24.54
N SER A 185 -30.11 5.79 -25.56
CA SER A 185 -29.27 4.69 -26.10
C SER A 185 -28.41 4.01 -25.03
N PHE A 186 -27.99 4.78 -24.03
CA PHE A 186 -27.22 4.31 -22.87
C PHE A 186 -27.93 3.19 -22.09
N PHE A 187 -29.25 3.28 -21.85
CA PHE A 187 -29.97 2.27 -21.08
C PHE A 187 -30.16 0.97 -21.84
N ARG A 188 -30.34 1.05 -23.16
CA ARG A 188 -30.33 -0.14 -24.03
C ARG A 188 -28.97 -0.84 -24.02
N TYR A 189 -27.87 -0.07 -23.96
CA TYR A 189 -26.53 -0.64 -23.79
C TYR A 189 -26.36 -1.30 -22.41
N LEU A 190 -26.76 -0.60 -21.34
CA LEU A 190 -26.69 -1.09 -19.96
C LEU A 190 -27.48 -2.40 -19.79
N GLU A 191 -28.73 -2.43 -20.26
CA GLU A 191 -29.59 -3.60 -20.21
C GLU A 191 -28.99 -4.78 -20.99
N LYS A 192 -28.49 -4.56 -22.22
CA LYS A 192 -27.83 -5.60 -23.00
C LYS A 192 -26.62 -6.17 -22.27
N ARG A 193 -25.78 -5.32 -21.67
CA ARG A 193 -24.60 -5.75 -20.90
C ARG A 193 -25.01 -6.53 -19.66
N VAL A 194 -25.95 -6.01 -18.88
CA VAL A 194 -26.42 -6.66 -17.65
C VAL A 194 -27.07 -8.00 -17.95
N LEU A 195 -27.96 -8.08 -18.94
CA LEU A 195 -28.60 -9.35 -19.33
C LEU A 195 -27.63 -10.31 -20.02
N PHE A 196 -26.57 -9.81 -20.66
CA PHE A 196 -25.50 -10.66 -21.19
C PHE A 196 -24.75 -11.38 -20.07
N PHE A 197 -24.37 -10.68 -18.99
CA PHE A 197 -23.69 -11.30 -17.85
C PHE A 197 -24.65 -12.05 -16.91
N MET A 198 -25.88 -11.54 -16.75
CA MET A 198 -26.89 -12.02 -15.81
C MET A 198 -28.25 -12.19 -16.50
N PRO A 199 -28.43 -13.18 -17.39
CA PRO A 199 -29.67 -13.34 -18.16
C PRO A 199 -30.90 -13.68 -17.30
N ARG A 200 -30.68 -14.11 -16.05
CA ARG A 200 -31.74 -14.43 -15.07
C ARG A 200 -31.95 -13.33 -14.03
N PHE A 201 -31.44 -12.13 -14.26
CA PHE A 201 -31.48 -11.02 -13.32
C PHE A 201 -32.90 -10.75 -12.78
N GLU A 202 -33.88 -10.63 -13.68
CA GLU A 202 -35.27 -10.34 -13.30
C GLU A 202 -35.94 -11.51 -12.54
N LYS A 203 -35.59 -12.75 -12.89
CA LYS A 203 -36.18 -13.96 -12.26
C LYS A 203 -35.57 -14.28 -10.89
N LYS A 204 -34.28 -14.01 -10.72
CA LYS A 204 -33.52 -14.28 -9.49
C LYS A 204 -32.62 -13.07 -9.14
N PRO A 205 -33.22 -11.95 -8.70
CA PRO A 205 -32.47 -10.72 -8.45
C PRO A 205 -31.44 -10.87 -7.34
N PHE A 206 -31.80 -11.53 -6.23
CA PHE A 206 -30.90 -11.71 -5.08
C PHE A 206 -29.56 -12.33 -5.49
N TRP A 207 -29.59 -13.49 -6.15
CA TRP A 207 -28.37 -14.21 -6.55
C TRP A 207 -27.59 -13.47 -7.64
N SER A 208 -28.29 -12.78 -8.54
CA SER A 208 -27.62 -12.05 -9.61
C SER A 208 -26.86 -10.84 -9.07
N ILE A 209 -27.44 -10.13 -8.10
CA ILE A 209 -26.80 -9.02 -7.39
C ILE A 209 -25.62 -9.54 -6.56
N PHE A 210 -25.82 -10.62 -5.79
CA PHE A 210 -24.78 -11.22 -4.96
C PHE A 210 -23.55 -11.62 -5.78
N ILE A 211 -23.74 -12.38 -6.87
CA ILE A 211 -22.64 -12.86 -7.71
C ILE A 211 -21.95 -11.70 -8.44
N SER A 212 -22.70 -10.65 -8.80
CA SER A 212 -22.14 -9.51 -9.52
C SER A 212 -20.96 -8.85 -8.81
N LYS A 213 -20.94 -8.89 -7.47
CA LYS A 213 -19.89 -8.27 -6.65
C LYS A 213 -18.52 -8.93 -6.80
N PHE A 214 -18.49 -10.18 -7.23
CA PHE A 214 -17.26 -10.94 -7.46
C PHE A 214 -16.77 -10.81 -8.91
N ILE A 215 -17.49 -10.10 -9.78
CA ILE A 215 -17.13 -9.89 -11.17
C ILE A 215 -16.77 -8.42 -11.37
N ILE A 216 -15.49 -8.18 -11.63
CA ILE A 216 -14.92 -6.83 -11.74
C ILE A 216 -15.69 -6.02 -12.80
N GLY A 217 -16.15 -4.83 -12.40
CA GLY A 217 -16.86 -3.89 -13.28
C GLY A 217 -18.34 -4.23 -13.57
N VAL A 218 -18.80 -5.46 -13.33
CA VAL A 218 -20.20 -5.84 -13.55
C VAL A 218 -21.11 -5.34 -12.42
N ASN A 219 -20.61 -5.34 -11.17
CA ASN A 219 -21.38 -4.87 -10.01
C ASN A 219 -21.92 -3.45 -10.17
N TYR A 220 -21.13 -2.53 -10.72
CA TYR A 220 -21.58 -1.14 -10.94
C TYR A 220 -22.80 -1.07 -11.87
N LEU A 221 -22.75 -1.82 -12.97
CA LEU A 221 -23.85 -1.89 -13.93
C LEU A 221 -25.10 -2.50 -13.29
N ILE A 222 -24.92 -3.53 -12.47
CA ILE A 222 -26.01 -4.24 -11.77
C ILE A 222 -26.69 -3.35 -10.73
N ILE A 223 -25.93 -2.61 -9.93
CA ILE A 223 -26.47 -1.67 -8.93
C ILE A 223 -27.35 -0.61 -9.61
N LEU A 224 -26.84 0.00 -10.68
CA LEU A 224 -27.56 1.03 -11.41
C LEU A 224 -28.78 0.46 -12.13
N PHE A 225 -28.66 -0.74 -12.71
CA PHE A 225 -29.77 -1.43 -13.38
C PHE A 225 -30.85 -1.92 -12.40
N ALA A 226 -30.48 -2.35 -11.18
CA ALA A 226 -31.42 -2.70 -10.12
C ALA A 226 -32.34 -1.53 -9.77
N GLY A 227 -31.76 -0.33 -9.63
CA GLY A 227 -32.49 0.92 -9.43
C GLY A 227 -33.39 1.27 -10.62
N TYR A 228 -32.85 1.17 -11.84
CA TYR A 228 -33.58 1.44 -13.08
C TYR A 228 -34.81 0.54 -13.25
N ARG A 229 -34.68 -0.77 -13.01
CA ARG A 229 -35.77 -1.75 -13.05
C ARG A 229 -36.65 -1.77 -11.80
N LYS A 230 -36.37 -0.91 -10.81
CA LYS A 230 -37.10 -0.82 -9.53
C LYS A 230 -37.26 -2.17 -8.82
N ILE A 231 -36.18 -2.94 -8.78
CA ILE A 231 -36.14 -4.20 -8.01
C ILE A 231 -36.47 -3.89 -6.54
N ASN A 232 -37.22 -4.76 -5.86
CA ASN A 232 -37.56 -4.56 -4.46
C ASN A 232 -36.31 -4.25 -3.62
N PHE A 233 -36.28 -3.05 -3.01
CA PHE A 233 -35.14 -2.55 -2.26
C PHE A 233 -34.71 -3.49 -1.14
N LYS A 234 -35.65 -4.15 -0.44
CA LYS A 234 -35.31 -5.10 0.64
C LYS A 234 -34.49 -6.29 0.12
N THR A 235 -34.87 -6.82 -1.04
CA THR A 235 -34.16 -7.96 -1.67
C THR A 235 -32.79 -7.53 -2.19
N TYR A 236 -32.73 -6.35 -2.81
CA TYR A 236 -31.48 -5.74 -3.29
C TYR A 236 -30.50 -5.49 -2.15
N PHE A 237 -30.97 -4.82 -1.09
CA PHE A 237 -30.15 -4.44 0.06
C PHE A 237 -29.60 -5.65 0.82
N LYS A 238 -30.42 -6.70 1.01
CA LYS A 238 -29.95 -7.97 1.60
C LYS A 238 -28.84 -8.62 0.76
N ALA A 239 -28.99 -8.65 -0.56
CA ALA A 239 -27.99 -9.23 -1.46
C ALA A 239 -26.68 -8.44 -1.43
N GLU A 240 -26.75 -7.11 -1.46
CA GLU A 240 -25.57 -6.24 -1.40
C GLU A 240 -24.86 -6.32 -0.04
N ILE A 241 -25.57 -6.28 1.10
CA ILE A 241 -24.92 -6.44 2.41
C ILE A 241 -24.23 -7.80 2.50
N PHE A 242 -24.96 -8.87 2.16
CA PHE A 242 -24.43 -10.23 2.30
C PHE A 242 -23.20 -10.45 1.42
N SER A 243 -23.22 -9.94 0.18
CA SER A 243 -22.03 -9.98 -0.69
C SER A 243 -20.91 -9.10 -0.18
N THR A 244 -21.18 -7.89 0.34
CA THR A 244 -20.14 -6.98 0.86
C THR A 244 -19.42 -7.56 2.07
N VAL A 245 -20.15 -8.15 3.01
CA VAL A 245 -19.59 -8.71 4.24
C VAL A 245 -18.64 -9.88 3.94
N ILE A 246 -18.88 -10.62 2.86
CA ILE A 246 -17.99 -11.69 2.42
C ILE A 246 -16.82 -11.14 1.60
N TRP A 247 -17.13 -10.28 0.62
CA TRP A 247 -16.17 -9.78 -0.36
C TRP A 247 -15.13 -8.81 0.24
N ALA A 248 -15.54 -7.91 1.14
CA ALA A 248 -14.65 -6.87 1.65
C ALA A 248 -13.52 -7.43 2.52
N PRO A 249 -13.77 -8.29 3.54
CA PRO A 249 -12.69 -8.93 4.29
C PRO A 249 -11.82 -9.82 3.39
N LEU A 250 -12.43 -10.55 2.45
CA LEU A 250 -11.71 -11.45 1.56
C LEU A 250 -10.68 -10.71 0.70
N LEU A 251 -11.09 -9.64 0.01
CA LEU A 251 -10.17 -8.86 -0.83
C LEU A 251 -9.16 -8.06 0.00
N LEU A 252 -9.58 -7.51 1.13
CA LEU A 252 -8.69 -6.76 2.01
C LEU A 252 -7.57 -7.68 2.55
N TYR A 253 -7.95 -8.89 2.99
CA TYR A 253 -7.01 -9.91 3.42
C TYR A 253 -6.12 -10.39 2.28
N LEU A 254 -6.67 -10.56 1.08
CA LEU A 254 -5.88 -10.93 -0.11
C LEU A 254 -4.80 -9.89 -0.40
N GLY A 255 -5.13 -8.60 -0.36
CA GLY A 255 -4.14 -7.52 -0.52
C GLY A 255 -3.09 -7.50 0.60
N PHE A 256 -3.51 -7.71 1.84
CA PHE A 256 -2.62 -7.78 3.00
C PHE A 256 -1.61 -8.93 2.88
N TYR A 257 -2.08 -10.14 2.56
CA TYR A 257 -1.25 -11.33 2.39
C TYR A 257 -0.35 -11.24 1.15
N PHE A 258 -0.86 -10.66 0.06
CA PHE A 258 -0.07 -10.40 -1.14
C PHE A 258 1.10 -9.46 -0.83
N SER A 259 0.89 -8.41 -0.02
CA SER A 259 1.96 -7.50 0.40
C SER A 259 3.01 -8.20 1.27
N GLN A 260 2.60 -9.07 2.19
CA GLN A 260 3.51 -9.88 3.00
C GLN A 260 4.43 -10.76 2.14
N THR A 261 3.84 -11.38 1.11
CA THR A 261 4.56 -12.22 0.16
C THR A 261 5.49 -11.39 -0.72
N ALA A 262 5.05 -10.20 -1.16
CA ALA A 262 5.87 -9.31 -1.97
C ALA A 262 7.19 -8.90 -1.28
N LEU A 263 7.11 -8.54 0.01
CA LEU A 263 8.27 -8.06 0.76
C LEU A 263 9.23 -9.19 1.14
N SER A 264 8.71 -10.37 1.49
CA SER A 264 9.53 -11.54 1.81
C SER A 264 10.30 -12.09 0.60
N TYR A 265 9.76 -11.94 -0.61
CA TYR A 265 10.40 -12.35 -1.86
C TYR A 265 11.18 -11.23 -2.56
N SER A 266 11.25 -10.02 -2.00
CA SER A 266 11.90 -8.85 -2.61
C SER A 266 13.42 -8.99 -2.86
N LYS A 267 14.06 -10.07 -2.37
CA LYS A 267 15.43 -10.44 -2.77
C LYS A 267 15.52 -11.08 -4.16
N GLU A 268 14.42 -11.57 -4.73
CA GLU A 268 14.35 -12.17 -6.06
C GLU A 268 13.08 -11.72 -6.81
N ILE A 269 13.18 -10.56 -7.45
CA ILE A 269 12.15 -9.93 -8.29
C ILE A 269 11.50 -10.89 -9.32
N SER A 270 12.24 -11.88 -9.81
CA SER A 270 11.76 -12.87 -10.78
C SER A 270 10.64 -13.76 -10.22
N ARG A 271 10.78 -14.28 -8.99
CA ARG A 271 9.78 -15.17 -8.38
C ARG A 271 8.49 -14.44 -8.04
N PHE A 272 8.61 -13.19 -7.58
CA PHE A 272 7.45 -12.34 -7.32
C PHE A 272 6.67 -12.02 -8.61
N SER A 273 7.37 -11.69 -9.70
CA SER A 273 6.75 -11.47 -11.02
C SER A 273 6.04 -12.73 -11.54
N LEU A 274 6.62 -13.91 -11.32
CA LEU A 274 6.05 -15.19 -11.71
C LEU A 274 4.81 -15.54 -10.87
N ALA A 275 4.81 -15.22 -9.57
CA ALA A 275 3.64 -15.39 -8.70
C ALA A 275 2.48 -14.48 -9.11
N ILE A 276 2.75 -13.21 -9.44
CA ILE A 276 1.75 -12.28 -10.02
C ILE A 276 1.19 -12.85 -11.32
N PHE A 277 2.07 -13.34 -12.20
CA PHE A 277 1.68 -13.92 -13.47
C PHE A 277 0.78 -15.16 -13.29
N ILE A 278 1.14 -16.06 -12.37
CA ILE A 278 0.32 -17.24 -12.03
C ILE A 278 -1.03 -16.81 -11.46
N LEU A 279 -1.06 -15.82 -10.57
CA LEU A 279 -2.30 -15.31 -9.99
C LEU A 279 -3.21 -14.68 -11.04
N LEU A 280 -2.65 -13.92 -11.99
CA LEU A 280 -3.36 -13.40 -13.17
C LEU A 280 -3.91 -14.52 -14.05
N VAL A 281 -3.12 -15.57 -14.30
CA VAL A 281 -3.57 -16.74 -15.08
C VAL A 281 -4.70 -17.47 -14.35
N ILE A 282 -4.58 -17.70 -13.04
CA ILE A 282 -5.64 -18.28 -12.21
C ILE A 282 -6.90 -17.42 -12.26
N PHE A 283 -6.76 -16.10 -12.17
CA PHE A 283 -7.88 -15.16 -12.28
C PHE A 283 -8.57 -15.25 -13.65
N LEU A 284 -7.80 -15.27 -14.75
CA LEU A 284 -8.35 -15.45 -16.10
C LEU A 284 -9.01 -16.82 -16.31
N LEU A 285 -8.45 -17.86 -15.68
CA LEU A 285 -9.04 -19.20 -15.68
C LEU A 285 -10.31 -19.25 -14.84
N PHE A 286 -10.36 -18.53 -13.73
CA PHE A 286 -11.55 -18.40 -12.89
C PHE A 286 -12.69 -17.73 -13.66
N ASP A 287 -12.42 -16.67 -14.43
CA ASP A 287 -13.42 -16.05 -15.32
C ASP A 287 -13.99 -17.06 -16.33
N LYS A 288 -13.11 -17.87 -16.94
CA LYS A 288 -13.55 -18.94 -17.87
C LYS A 288 -14.31 -20.06 -17.15
N LEU A 289 -13.91 -20.42 -15.93
CA LEU A 289 -14.54 -21.45 -15.12
C LEU A 289 -15.91 -21.00 -14.61
N ALA A 290 -16.05 -19.77 -14.14
CA ALA A 290 -17.33 -19.17 -13.75
C ALA A 290 -18.31 -19.19 -14.92
N ALA A 291 -17.86 -18.81 -16.13
CA ALA A 291 -18.65 -18.91 -17.35
C ALA A 291 -18.98 -20.37 -17.76
N SER A 292 -18.14 -21.34 -17.40
CA SER A 292 -18.37 -22.76 -17.68
C SER A 292 -19.33 -23.39 -16.68
N PHE A 293 -19.15 -23.15 -15.39
CA PHE A 293 -20.07 -23.54 -14.32
C PHE A 293 -21.46 -22.98 -14.55
N TYR A 294 -21.57 -21.74 -15.04
CA TYR A 294 -22.85 -21.15 -15.40
C TYR A 294 -23.57 -21.93 -16.52
N ARG A 295 -22.84 -22.33 -17.57
CA ARG A 295 -23.37 -23.13 -18.69
C ARG A 295 -23.82 -24.52 -18.21
N ILE A 296 -23.06 -25.16 -17.33
CA ILE A 296 -23.39 -26.47 -16.76
C ILE A 296 -24.63 -26.36 -15.85
N PHE A 297 -24.69 -25.33 -15.01
CA PHE A 297 -25.84 -25.08 -14.14
C PHE A 297 -27.11 -24.76 -14.96
N GLU A 298 -26.96 -24.10 -16.10
CA GLU A 298 -28.05 -23.88 -17.04
C GLU A 298 -28.50 -25.16 -17.76
N TYR A 299 -27.57 -26.01 -18.17
CA TYR A 299 -27.84 -27.31 -18.77
C TYR A 299 -28.60 -28.25 -17.81
N LEU A 300 -28.17 -28.31 -16.55
CA LEU A 300 -28.82 -29.10 -15.50
C LEU A 300 -30.22 -28.59 -15.17
N LYS A 301 -30.40 -27.26 -15.13
CA LYS A 301 -31.72 -26.66 -14.83
C LYS A 301 -32.74 -26.82 -15.98
N ASN A 302 -32.27 -26.90 -17.23
CA ASN A 302 -33.13 -27.02 -18.41
C ASN A 302 -33.30 -28.48 -18.90
N GLY A 303 -32.88 -29.47 -18.10
CA GLY A 303 -33.05 -30.89 -18.43
C GLY A 303 -32.29 -31.32 -19.70
N GLY A 304 -31.11 -30.75 -19.96
CA GLY A 304 -30.22 -31.20 -21.02
C GLY A 304 -30.50 -30.69 -22.44
N ARG A 305 -31.40 -29.72 -22.64
CA ARG A 305 -31.64 -29.13 -23.98
C ARG A 305 -30.78 -27.90 -24.25
N VAL A 306 -29.84 -28.02 -25.19
CA VAL A 306 -28.99 -26.93 -25.70
C VAL A 306 -29.75 -26.16 -26.78
N PHE A 307 -30.02 -24.87 -26.57
CA PHE A 307 -30.62 -24.00 -27.58
C PHE A 307 -29.58 -23.70 -28.67
N SER A 308 -29.78 -24.24 -29.88
CA SER A 308 -28.95 -23.89 -31.03
C SER A 308 -29.14 -22.41 -31.38
N ARG A 309 -28.06 -21.63 -31.47
CA ARG A 309 -28.07 -20.26 -32.03
C ARG A 309 -28.68 -20.29 -33.44
N ARG A 310 -29.95 -19.89 -33.60
CA ARG A 310 -30.46 -19.46 -34.92
C ARG A 310 -30.22 -17.96 -35.09
N ARG A 311 -29.44 -17.68 -36.14
CA ARG A 311 -29.19 -16.41 -36.82
C ARG A 311 -30.21 -15.29 -36.52
N TYR A 312 -29.71 -14.20 -35.96
CA TYR A 312 -30.25 -12.87 -36.25
C TYR A 312 -29.18 -12.14 -37.08
N PHE A 313 -29.37 -12.13 -38.40
CA PHE A 313 -28.64 -11.30 -39.34
C PHE A 313 -29.68 -10.56 -40.18
N CYS A 314 -29.63 -9.22 -40.11
CA CYS A 314 -30.04 -8.17 -41.06
C CYS A 314 -31.40 -8.28 -41.81
N GLY A 315 -32.18 -7.22 -42.02
CA GLY A 315 -31.86 -5.78 -41.98
C GLY A 315 -33.13 -4.93 -42.11
N GLY A 316 -32.95 -3.62 -42.01
CA GLY A 316 -33.98 -2.62 -42.28
C GLY A 316 -34.12 -2.27 -43.77
N HIS A 317 -35.09 -1.38 -44.01
CA HIS A 317 -35.48 -0.70 -45.25
C HIS A 317 -36.49 -1.39 -46.21
N SER A 318 -37.72 -0.86 -46.14
CA SER A 318 -38.51 -0.23 -47.22
C SER A 318 -38.74 -0.93 -48.57
N PHE A 319 -39.98 -0.76 -49.05
CA PHE A 319 -40.44 -0.79 -50.46
C PHE A 319 -40.60 -2.15 -51.14
N PHE A 320 -41.85 -2.64 -51.28
CA PHE A 320 -42.60 -2.65 -52.56
C PHE A 320 -43.96 -3.36 -52.40
N ASP A 321 -45.01 -2.62 -52.75
CA ASP A 321 -46.33 -3.13 -53.12
C ASP A 321 -46.23 -3.88 -54.46
N VAL A 322 -46.62 -5.16 -54.52
CA VAL A 322 -47.05 -5.82 -55.77
C VAL A 322 -48.25 -6.73 -55.49
N ARG A 323 -49.40 -6.22 -55.93
CA ARG A 323 -50.66 -6.88 -56.30
C ARG A 323 -50.58 -8.33 -56.81
N LYS A 324 -51.71 -9.03 -56.56
CA LYS A 324 -52.43 -9.98 -57.44
C LYS A 324 -51.82 -11.36 -57.76
N LYS A 325 -52.47 -12.41 -57.26
CA LYS A 325 -53.37 -13.35 -58.00
C LYS A 325 -53.71 -14.53 -57.07
N ARG A 326 -54.97 -14.66 -56.62
CA ARG A 326 -55.98 -15.58 -57.16
C ARG A 326 -55.52 -17.05 -57.33
N ARG A 327 -56.24 -17.90 -56.57
CA ARG A 327 -56.95 -19.14 -56.95
C ARG A 327 -56.34 -20.50 -56.59
N LYS A 328 -57.25 -21.30 -56.00
CA LYS A 328 -57.39 -22.78 -55.95
C LYS A 328 -56.48 -23.47 -54.92
N PHE A 329 -56.95 -24.33 -54.02
CA PHE A 329 -58.19 -25.10 -53.91
C PHE A 329 -58.81 -24.97 -52.51
#